data_AF-A0A0G1J5N5-F1
#
_entry.id   AF-A0A0G1J5N5-F1
#
_cell.length_a   1.000
_cell.length_b   1.000
_cell.length_c   1.000
_cell.angle_alpha   90.00
_cell.angle_beta   90.00
_cell.angle_gamma   90.00
#
_symmetry.space_group_name_H-M   'P 1'
#
loop_
_entity.id
_entity.type
_entity.pdbx_description
1 polymer ?
#
loop_
_entity_poly.entity_id
_entity_poly.type
_entity_poly.pdbx_seq_one_letter_code
_entity_poly.pdbx_strand_id
1 'polypeptide(L)'
;MILLDVMREVARNLSDVREGLATGGTTTTLIDTNLSEPDDYFNGGVIFIDFATPQVARITDWALATNTFTIPTMPAATSGKYYTATTKRFPIDILKNSVNRALENEIGKVMLLDESITVVEDQLEYTLPDGVRDLRRVEYGNETDGFKKHLKWREEYGVLIFMDSAPSEDYLRIHYASKHPALVYYDDEINETVDRDYLVVAATYFAAIWRNLRAGDDEKINKNMVDIYGAELARTRATHQSILLNRDPVLSRL
;
A
#
# COMPACT_ATOMS: atom_id res chain seq x y z
N MET A 1 -1.36 4.06 7.03
CA MET A 1 -2.40 3.89 5.99
C MET A 1 -2.33 2.46 5.52
N ILE A 2 -3.46 1.78 5.28
CA ILE A 2 -3.46 0.36 4.85
C ILE A 2 -3.80 0.21 3.37
N LEU A 3 -3.41 -0.92 2.77
CA LEU A 3 -3.68 -1.24 1.37
C LEU A 3 -5.17 -1.09 1.01
N LEU A 4 -6.09 -1.60 1.85
CA LEU A 4 -7.52 -1.58 1.58
C LEU A 4 -8.07 -0.17 1.36
N ASP A 5 -7.61 0.80 2.14
CA ASP A 5 -8.06 2.20 2.03
C ASP A 5 -7.68 2.79 0.67
N VAL A 6 -6.44 2.56 0.24
CA VAL A 6 -5.94 3.00 -1.07
C VAL A 6 -6.70 2.30 -2.19
N MET A 7 -6.93 0.98 -2.08
CA MET A 7 -7.73 0.24 -3.07
C MET A 7 -9.14 0.79 -3.22
N ARG A 8 -9.80 1.15 -2.12
CA ARG A 8 -11.14 1.75 -2.13
C ARG A 8 -11.14 3.10 -2.83
N GLU A 9 -10.13 3.92 -2.57
CA GLU A 9 -10.00 5.24 -3.19
C GLU A 9 -9.68 5.16 -4.68
N VAL A 10 -8.80 4.23 -5.07
CA VAL A 10 -8.55 3.91 -6.48
C VAL A 10 -9.84 3.45 -7.16
N ALA A 11 -10.64 2.62 -6.51
CA ALA A 11 -11.93 2.18 -7.06
C ALA A 11 -12.91 3.34 -7.26
N ARG A 12 -12.98 4.29 -6.30
CA ARG A 12 -13.78 5.53 -6.41
C ARG A 12 -13.38 6.39 -7.60
N ASN A 13 -12.08 6.48 -7.89
CA ASN A 13 -11.59 7.23 -9.03
C ASN A 13 -11.90 6.55 -10.38
N LEU A 14 -11.90 5.23 -10.42
CA LEU A 14 -11.98 4.47 -11.67
C LEU A 14 -13.41 4.14 -12.15
N SER A 15 -14.39 4.10 -11.25
CA SER A 15 -15.71 3.53 -11.53
C SER A 15 -16.84 4.37 -10.97
N ASP A 16 -18.04 4.18 -11.53
CA ASP A 16 -19.29 4.46 -10.83
C ASP A 16 -19.38 3.48 -9.65
N VAL A 17 -19.04 3.96 -8.47
CA VAL A 17 -19.07 3.20 -7.23
C VAL A 17 -20.39 3.45 -6.53
N ARG A 18 -20.99 2.40 -5.99
CA ARG A 18 -22.19 2.52 -5.16
C ARG A 18 -21.78 2.55 -3.71
N GLU A 19 -22.02 3.67 -3.04
CA GLU A 19 -21.84 3.80 -1.61
C GLU A 19 -23.19 3.75 -0.91
N GLY A 20 -23.25 3.06 0.22
CA GLY A 20 -24.50 2.85 0.92
C GLY A 20 -24.30 2.45 2.38
N LEU A 21 -25.44 2.30 3.04
CA LEU A 21 -25.53 1.83 4.41
C LEU A 21 -26.34 0.54 4.38
N ALA A 22 -25.74 -0.57 4.81
CA ALA A 22 -26.45 -1.84 4.90
C ALA A 22 -27.71 -1.68 5.77
N THR A 23 -28.84 -2.17 5.27
CA THR A 23 -30.10 -2.25 6.03
C THR A 23 -30.26 -3.61 6.71
N GLY A 24 -29.42 -4.58 6.37
CA GLY A 24 -29.34 -5.89 7.00
C GLY A 24 -28.26 -6.75 6.34
N GLY A 25 -28.16 -8.00 6.77
CA GLY A 25 -27.18 -8.94 6.21
C GLY A 25 -26.80 -10.04 7.20
N THR A 26 -25.94 -10.93 6.73
CA THR A 26 -25.40 -12.06 7.49
C THR A 26 -23.89 -12.13 7.28
N THR A 27 -23.26 -13.24 7.66
CA THR A 27 -21.83 -13.47 7.36
C THR A 27 -21.56 -13.71 5.88
N THR A 28 -22.57 -14.03 5.07
CA THR A 28 -22.43 -14.31 3.63
C THR A 28 -23.28 -13.40 2.76
N THR A 29 -23.94 -12.40 3.35
CA THR A 29 -24.81 -11.47 2.64
C THR A 29 -24.73 -10.06 3.19
N LEU A 30 -24.88 -9.07 2.31
CA LEU A 30 -25.18 -7.68 2.67
C LEU A 30 -26.47 -7.28 1.97
N ILE A 31 -27.39 -6.64 2.69
CA ILE A 31 -28.68 -6.17 2.17
C ILE A 31 -28.71 -4.65 2.23
N ASP A 32 -29.10 -4.01 1.13
CA ASP A 32 -29.42 -2.58 1.10
C ASP A 32 -30.65 -2.32 0.24
N THR A 33 -31.78 -2.09 0.92
CA THR A 33 -33.10 -1.89 0.30
C THR A 33 -33.23 -0.59 -0.48
N ASN A 34 -32.22 0.29 -0.47
CA ASN A 34 -32.20 1.53 -1.25
C ASN A 34 -31.56 1.36 -2.64
N LEU A 35 -31.12 0.15 -2.97
CA LEU A 35 -30.58 -0.20 -4.28
C LEU A 35 -31.70 -0.56 -5.26
N SER A 36 -31.49 -0.23 -6.54
CA SER A 36 -32.46 -0.43 -7.62
C SER A 36 -31.84 -0.98 -8.89
N GLU A 37 -30.56 -1.31 -8.83
CA GLU A 37 -29.79 -1.90 -9.91
C GLU A 37 -30.34 -3.29 -10.27
N PRO A 38 -30.43 -3.63 -11.57
CA PRO A 38 -30.99 -4.90 -12.01
C PRO A 38 -30.16 -6.08 -11.49
N ASP A 39 -30.76 -7.28 -11.52
CA ASP A 39 -30.06 -8.54 -11.22
C ASP A 39 -28.74 -8.62 -12.01
N ASP A 40 -27.73 -9.23 -11.39
CA ASP A 40 -26.37 -9.39 -11.94
C ASP A 40 -25.54 -8.11 -12.13
N TYR A 41 -26.07 -6.91 -11.84
CA TYR A 41 -25.35 -5.65 -12.09
C TYR A 41 -23.97 -5.60 -11.40
N PHE A 42 -23.89 -6.05 -10.15
CA PHE A 42 -22.67 -6.07 -9.36
C PHE A 42 -21.88 -7.39 -9.46
N ASN A 43 -22.35 -8.38 -10.23
CA ASN A 43 -21.77 -9.72 -10.22
C ASN A 43 -20.32 -9.73 -10.73
N GLY A 44 -19.44 -10.31 -9.90
CA GLY A 44 -18.00 -10.33 -10.14
C GLY A 44 -17.28 -9.03 -9.82
N GLY A 45 -17.98 -8.01 -9.32
CA GLY A 45 -17.42 -6.77 -8.80
C GLY A 45 -16.80 -6.93 -7.41
N VAL A 46 -16.48 -5.81 -6.78
CA VAL A 46 -15.79 -5.75 -5.49
C VAL A 46 -16.66 -4.99 -4.50
N ILE A 47 -16.71 -5.46 -3.25
CA ILE A 47 -17.36 -4.75 -2.15
C ILE A 47 -16.36 -4.53 -1.02
N PHE A 48 -16.32 -3.30 -0.53
CA PHE A 48 -15.57 -2.87 0.66
C PHE A 48 -16.58 -2.61 1.76
N ILE A 49 -16.38 -3.16 2.96
CA ILE A 49 -17.31 -3.02 4.09
C ILE A 49 -16.56 -2.55 5.34
N ASP A 50 -17.13 -1.54 6.00
CA ASP A 50 -16.59 -0.91 7.20
C ASP A 50 -16.99 -1.68 8.46
N PHE A 51 -16.26 -2.76 8.73
CA PHE A 51 -16.22 -3.41 10.05
C PHE A 51 -15.23 -2.72 10.98
N ALA A 52 -15.05 -3.26 12.20
CA ALA A 52 -13.98 -2.80 13.10
C ALA A 52 -12.59 -2.96 12.44
N THR A 53 -12.42 -4.03 11.67
CA THR A 53 -11.31 -4.20 10.73
C THR A 53 -11.92 -4.22 9.33
N PRO A 54 -11.72 -3.18 8.50
CA PRO A 54 -12.31 -3.12 7.15
C PRO A 54 -12.03 -4.39 6.35
N GLN A 55 -13.03 -4.85 5.60
CA GLN A 55 -12.89 -6.03 4.75
C GLN A 55 -13.28 -5.74 3.32
N VAL A 56 -12.66 -6.48 2.40
CA VAL A 56 -12.93 -6.40 0.97
C VAL A 56 -13.17 -7.80 0.43
N ALA A 57 -14.16 -7.95 -0.44
CA ALA A 57 -14.48 -9.22 -1.07
C ALA A 57 -14.99 -9.05 -2.49
N ARG A 58 -14.98 -10.16 -3.23
CA ARG A 58 -15.64 -10.25 -4.53
C ARG A 58 -17.13 -10.53 -4.32
N ILE A 59 -17.97 -9.81 -5.05
CA ILE A 59 -19.41 -10.04 -5.09
C ILE A 59 -19.68 -11.26 -5.96
N THR A 60 -20.27 -12.32 -5.39
CA THR A 60 -20.59 -13.55 -6.12
C THR A 60 -21.95 -13.49 -6.79
N ASP A 61 -22.90 -12.78 -6.17
CA ASP A 61 -24.24 -12.59 -6.71
C ASP A 61 -24.90 -11.27 -6.21
N TRP A 62 -25.82 -10.72 -6.99
CA TRP A 62 -26.64 -9.56 -6.70
C TRP A 62 -28.06 -9.82 -7.22
N ALA A 63 -29.01 -9.84 -6.28
CA ALA A 63 -30.43 -10.06 -6.56
C ALA A 63 -31.24 -8.83 -6.13
N LEU A 64 -31.90 -8.18 -7.09
CA LEU A 64 -32.77 -7.03 -6.88
C LEU A 64 -34.02 -7.42 -6.08
N ALA A 65 -34.58 -8.61 -6.32
CA ALA A 65 -35.80 -9.06 -5.63
C ALA A 65 -35.68 -9.07 -4.10
N THR A 66 -34.46 -9.24 -3.58
CA THR A 66 -34.17 -9.22 -2.14
C THR A 66 -33.17 -8.14 -1.75
N ASN A 67 -32.77 -7.27 -2.69
CA ASN A 67 -31.71 -6.27 -2.53
C ASN A 67 -30.43 -6.82 -1.86
N THR A 68 -30.02 -8.02 -2.26
CA THR A 68 -28.99 -8.77 -1.55
C THR A 68 -27.73 -8.95 -2.39
N PHE A 69 -26.60 -8.53 -1.85
CA PHE A 69 -25.28 -9.00 -2.26
C PHE A 69 -24.98 -10.34 -1.59
N THR A 70 -24.55 -11.33 -2.38
CA THR A 70 -23.93 -12.55 -1.87
C THR A 70 -22.42 -12.40 -1.91
N ILE A 71 -21.77 -12.71 -0.80
CA ILE A 71 -20.34 -12.50 -0.56
C ILE A 71 -19.74 -13.70 0.18
N PRO A 72 -18.42 -13.94 0.05
CA PRO A 72 -17.70 -14.91 0.87
C PRO A 72 -17.90 -14.64 2.37
N THR A 73 -17.74 -15.70 3.17
CA THR A 73 -17.90 -15.61 4.63
C THR A 73 -16.97 -14.55 5.23
N MET A 74 -17.57 -13.61 5.96
CA MET A 74 -16.92 -12.52 6.68
C MET A 74 -17.73 -12.19 7.96
N PRO A 75 -17.30 -11.24 8.82
CA PRO A 75 -18.14 -10.78 9.92
C PRO A 75 -19.53 -10.34 9.43
N ALA A 76 -20.56 -10.51 10.26
CA ALA A 76 -21.93 -10.24 9.83
C ALA A 76 -22.12 -8.77 9.44
N ALA A 77 -22.53 -8.52 8.19
CA ALA A 77 -22.86 -7.19 7.67
C ALA A 77 -24.23 -6.72 8.18
N THR A 78 -24.35 -6.52 9.49
CA THR A 78 -25.60 -6.06 10.13
C THR A 78 -26.00 -4.67 9.62
N SER A 79 -27.25 -4.26 9.91
CA SER A 79 -27.70 -2.90 9.61
C SER A 79 -26.74 -1.84 10.18
N GLY A 80 -26.54 -0.74 9.44
CA GLY A 80 -25.70 0.39 9.84
C GLY A 80 -24.22 0.27 9.45
N LYS A 81 -23.84 -0.75 8.66
CA LYS A 81 -22.47 -0.87 8.12
C LYS A 81 -22.36 -0.10 6.81
N TYR A 82 -21.38 0.80 6.73
CA TYR A 82 -21.05 1.47 5.47
C TYR A 82 -20.37 0.50 4.53
N TYR A 83 -20.67 0.63 3.25
CA TYR A 83 -20.01 -0.14 2.21
C TYR A 83 -19.83 0.67 0.93
N THR A 84 -18.86 0.23 0.13
CA THR A 84 -18.63 0.68 -1.24
C THR A 84 -18.64 -0.54 -2.14
N ALA A 85 -19.55 -0.62 -3.11
CA ALA A 85 -19.64 -1.68 -4.10
C ALA A 85 -19.24 -1.16 -5.49
N THR A 86 -18.60 -2.01 -6.28
CA THR A 86 -18.14 -1.73 -7.64
C THR A 86 -18.63 -2.82 -8.59
N THR A 87 -18.62 -2.52 -9.89
CA THR A 87 -18.93 -3.52 -10.93
C THR A 87 -17.70 -4.37 -11.27
N LYS A 88 -17.88 -5.43 -12.06
CA LYS A 88 -16.79 -6.31 -12.56
C LYS A 88 -15.73 -5.63 -13.44
N ARG A 89 -15.87 -4.33 -13.72
CA ARG A 89 -14.96 -3.58 -14.61
C ARG A 89 -13.52 -3.58 -14.09
N PHE A 90 -13.35 -3.48 -12.78
CA PHE A 90 -12.04 -3.50 -12.10
C PHE A 90 -12.03 -4.58 -11.01
N PRO A 91 -11.50 -5.78 -11.31
CA PRO A 91 -11.41 -6.86 -10.34
C PRO A 91 -10.48 -6.50 -9.17
N ILE A 92 -10.73 -7.12 -8.01
CA ILE A 92 -9.98 -6.90 -6.76
C ILE A 92 -8.46 -7.06 -6.92
N ASP A 93 -8.02 -8.08 -7.66
CA ASP A 93 -6.59 -8.34 -7.89
C ASP A 93 -5.94 -7.24 -8.72
N ILE A 94 -6.70 -6.62 -9.64
CA ILE A 94 -6.20 -5.50 -10.45
C ILE A 94 -6.02 -4.27 -9.60
N LEU A 95 -6.96 -3.98 -8.69
CA LEU A 95 -6.82 -2.86 -7.76
C LEU A 95 -5.57 -3.04 -6.88
N LYS A 96 -5.38 -4.23 -6.28
CA LYS A 96 -4.19 -4.54 -5.47
C LYS A 96 -2.90 -4.44 -6.28
N ASN A 97 -2.85 -5.08 -7.44
CA ASN A 97 -1.65 -5.08 -8.28
C ASN A 97 -1.30 -3.69 -8.80
N SER A 98 -2.29 -2.83 -9.06
CA SER A 98 -2.06 -1.44 -9.44
C SER A 98 -1.41 -0.63 -8.31
N VAL A 99 -1.81 -0.85 -7.05
CA VAL A 99 -1.16 -0.21 -5.90
C VAL A 99 0.30 -0.67 -5.77
N ASN A 100 0.55 -1.98 -5.84
CA ASN A 100 1.93 -2.50 -5.82
C ASN A 100 2.78 -1.96 -6.98
N ARG A 101 2.19 -1.87 -8.18
CA ARG A 101 2.87 -1.32 -9.36
C ARG A 101 3.20 0.16 -9.20
N ALA A 102 2.31 0.93 -8.56
CA ALA A 102 2.55 2.32 -8.24
C ALA A 102 3.68 2.50 -7.23
N LEU A 103 3.67 1.74 -6.14
CA LEU A 103 4.76 1.72 -5.16
C LEU A 103 6.11 1.39 -5.81
N GLU A 104 6.13 0.39 -6.69
CA GLU A 104 7.37 -0.06 -7.32
C GLU A 104 7.94 0.91 -8.36
N ASN A 105 7.07 1.50 -9.21
CA ASN A 105 7.50 2.19 -10.44
C ASN A 105 7.39 3.72 -10.38
N GLU A 106 6.48 4.27 -9.57
CA GLU A 106 6.26 5.72 -9.49
C GLU A 106 6.79 6.29 -8.18
N ILE A 107 6.44 5.68 -7.04
CA ILE A 107 6.90 6.14 -5.72
C ILE A 107 8.41 5.95 -5.56
N GLY A 108 8.93 4.80 -6.01
CA GLY A 108 10.37 4.52 -6.00
C GLY A 108 10.87 4.10 -4.63
N LYS A 109 11.92 4.77 -4.12
CA LYS A 109 12.53 4.45 -2.83
C LYS A 109 11.82 5.17 -1.69
N VAL A 110 11.66 4.46 -0.59
CA VAL A 110 11.12 4.93 0.69
C VAL A 110 12.16 4.69 1.79
N MET A 111 12.05 5.43 2.88
CA MET A 111 12.87 5.17 4.07
C MET A 111 12.30 4.00 4.85
N LEU A 112 13.11 2.98 5.07
CA LEU A 112 12.79 1.82 5.89
C LEU A 112 13.70 1.77 7.12
N LEU A 113 13.22 1.07 8.13
CA LEU A 113 13.89 0.86 9.42
C LEU A 113 14.06 -0.64 9.63
N ASP A 114 15.27 -1.06 10.02
CA ASP A 114 15.53 -2.41 10.53
C ASP A 114 16.15 -2.31 11.94
N GLU A 115 15.62 -3.11 12.85
CA GLU A 115 16.09 -3.22 14.25
C GLU A 115 16.37 -4.68 14.63
N SER A 116 16.59 -5.54 13.63
CA SER A 116 16.70 -6.98 13.83
C SER A 116 18.08 -7.43 14.34
N ILE A 117 19.08 -6.56 14.23
CA ILE A 117 20.47 -6.89 14.56
C ILE A 117 20.76 -6.55 16.02
N THR A 118 21.11 -7.58 16.79
CA THR A 118 21.68 -7.44 18.13
C THR A 118 23.18 -7.18 18.04
N VAL A 119 23.67 -6.27 18.87
CA VAL A 119 25.10 -5.98 18.98
C VAL A 119 25.81 -7.12 19.70
N VAL A 120 27.01 -7.42 19.23
CA VAL A 120 27.92 -8.38 19.84
C VAL A 120 29.18 -7.65 20.27
N GLU A 121 29.64 -7.95 21.48
CA GLU A 121 30.85 -7.35 22.05
C GLU A 121 32.06 -7.53 21.11
N ASP A 122 32.85 -6.47 20.94
CA ASP A 122 34.02 -6.41 20.06
C ASP A 122 33.79 -6.76 18.58
N GLN A 123 32.54 -6.81 18.12
CA GLN A 123 32.20 -7.06 16.72
C GLN A 123 32.09 -5.77 15.92
N LEU A 124 32.91 -5.65 14.86
CA LEU A 124 32.93 -4.50 13.95
C LEU A 124 32.19 -4.74 12.63
N GLU A 125 31.83 -5.99 12.32
CA GLU A 125 31.24 -6.39 11.04
C GLU A 125 29.91 -7.09 11.27
N TYR A 126 28.85 -6.65 10.60
CA TYR A 126 27.52 -7.22 10.71
C TYR A 126 26.96 -7.53 9.33
N THR A 127 26.50 -8.76 9.12
CA THR A 127 25.75 -9.11 7.91
C THR A 127 24.42 -8.37 7.91
N LEU A 128 24.13 -7.66 6.82
CA LEU A 128 22.86 -6.96 6.66
C LEU A 128 21.75 -7.96 6.35
N PRO A 129 20.52 -7.75 6.85
CA PRO A 129 19.37 -8.55 6.48
C PRO A 129 19.08 -8.50 4.97
N ASP A 130 18.39 -9.52 4.47
CA ASP A 130 18.04 -9.60 3.05
C ASP A 130 17.24 -8.37 2.60
N GLY A 131 17.66 -7.77 1.49
CA GLY A 131 17.02 -6.57 0.93
C GLY A 131 17.40 -5.25 1.59
N VAL A 132 18.17 -5.26 2.69
CA VAL A 132 18.73 -4.06 3.32
C VAL A 132 19.97 -3.60 2.56
N ARG A 133 19.87 -2.45 1.91
CA ARG A 133 20.95 -1.81 1.11
C ARG A 133 20.76 -0.30 1.12
N ASP A 134 21.78 0.44 0.70
CA ASP A 134 21.74 1.90 0.59
C ASP A 134 21.42 2.54 1.95
N LEU A 135 22.29 2.20 2.91
CA LEU A 135 22.20 2.66 4.29
C LEU A 135 22.31 4.20 4.33
N ARG A 136 21.43 4.81 5.11
CA ARG A 136 21.36 6.26 5.30
C ARG A 136 21.80 6.67 6.68
N ARG A 137 21.46 5.88 7.70
CA ARG A 137 21.87 6.11 9.08
C ARG A 137 21.99 4.80 9.83
N VAL A 138 22.97 4.74 10.73
CA VAL A 138 23.15 3.65 11.68
C VAL A 138 23.10 4.24 13.08
N GLU A 139 22.24 3.69 13.91
CA GLU A 139 22.08 4.02 15.31
C GLU A 139 22.32 2.76 16.15
N TYR A 140 22.73 2.93 17.40
CA TYR A 140 22.87 1.85 18.38
C TYR A 140 22.28 2.30 19.71
N GLY A 141 21.67 1.38 20.45
CA GLY A 141 20.99 1.71 21.69
C GLY A 141 19.93 0.68 22.08
N ASN A 142 19.01 1.12 22.94
CA ASN A 142 17.86 0.35 23.36
C ASN A 142 16.68 1.31 23.66
N GLU A 143 15.48 0.78 23.86
CA GLU A 143 14.27 1.58 24.14
C GLU A 143 14.31 2.34 25.47
N THR A 144 15.15 1.92 26.42
CA THR A 144 15.26 2.55 27.75
C THR A 144 16.18 3.78 27.71
N ASP A 145 17.36 3.65 27.10
CA ASP A 145 18.41 4.67 27.07
C ASP A 145 18.37 5.52 25.78
N GLY A 146 17.56 5.09 24.81
CA GLY A 146 17.42 5.71 23.51
C GLY A 146 18.54 5.31 22.54
N PHE A 147 18.35 5.69 21.28
CA PHE A 147 19.24 5.36 20.18
C PHE A 147 20.21 6.52 19.88
N LYS A 148 21.50 6.19 19.79
CA LYS A 148 22.60 7.12 19.50
C LYS A 148 23.13 6.86 18.10
N LYS A 149 23.44 7.92 17.35
CA LYS A 149 23.98 7.79 15.98
C LYS A 149 25.43 7.30 16.01
N HIS A 150 25.74 6.35 15.13
CA HIS A 150 27.10 6.00 14.79
C HIS A 150 27.49 6.67 13.47
N LEU A 151 28.55 7.49 13.46
CA LEU A 151 28.96 8.26 12.27
C LEU A 151 30.10 7.63 11.47
N LYS A 152 30.77 6.62 12.04
CA LYS A 152 31.96 5.98 11.44
C LYS A 152 31.67 4.56 10.98
N TRP A 153 30.94 4.43 9.88
CA TRP A 153 30.60 3.14 9.28
C TRP A 153 30.67 3.19 7.75
N ARG A 154 30.75 2.00 7.14
CA ARG A 154 30.55 1.81 5.69
C ARG A 154 29.72 0.57 5.43
N GLU A 155 29.05 0.57 4.28
CA GLU A 155 28.34 -0.57 3.72
C GLU A 155 29.22 -1.14 2.60
N GLU A 156 29.62 -2.41 2.69
CA GLU A 156 30.37 -3.12 1.66
C GLU A 156 29.77 -4.50 1.44
N TYR A 157 29.35 -4.81 0.21
CA TYR A 157 28.89 -6.14 -0.21
C TYR A 157 27.84 -6.81 0.70
N GLY A 158 26.91 -6.04 1.28
CA GLY A 158 25.89 -6.57 2.20
C GLY A 158 26.37 -6.72 3.64
N VAL A 159 27.49 -6.08 3.99
CA VAL A 159 28.05 -6.04 5.35
C VAL A 159 28.13 -4.59 5.81
N LEU A 160 27.68 -4.35 7.03
CA LEU A 160 27.92 -3.11 7.77
C LEU A 160 29.25 -3.23 8.53
N ILE A 161 30.17 -2.31 8.27
CA ILE A 161 31.51 -2.30 8.87
C ILE A 161 31.70 -1.01 9.66
N PHE A 162 31.98 -1.14 10.95
CA PHE A 162 32.37 -0.04 11.85
C PHE A 162 33.88 0.21 11.77
N MET A 163 34.31 1.46 11.57
CA MET A 163 35.72 1.79 11.27
C MET A 163 36.60 2.11 12.49
N ASP A 164 35.98 2.34 13.65
CA ASP A 164 36.64 2.95 14.81
C ASP A 164 36.31 2.19 16.10
N SER A 165 35.07 2.30 16.56
CA SER A 165 34.57 1.65 17.77
C SER A 165 33.48 0.64 17.43
N ALA A 166 33.50 -0.50 18.11
CA ALA A 166 32.34 -1.38 18.15
C ALA A 166 31.17 -0.67 18.87
N PRO A 167 29.91 -0.89 18.43
CA PRO A 167 28.76 -0.47 19.20
C PRO A 167 28.75 -1.18 20.56
N SER A 168 28.30 -0.49 21.61
CA SER A 168 28.41 -0.96 23.00
C SER A 168 27.05 -1.19 23.69
N GLU A 169 25.96 -1.16 22.94
CA GLU A 169 24.57 -1.22 23.42
C GLU A 169 23.82 -2.34 22.71
N ASP A 170 22.68 -2.80 23.21
CA ASP A 170 22.05 -4.07 22.81
C ASP A 170 21.64 -4.21 21.34
N TYR A 171 21.16 -3.14 20.69
CA TYR A 171 20.58 -3.22 19.34
C TYR A 171 21.17 -2.21 18.38
N LEU A 172 21.22 -2.58 17.10
CA LEU A 172 21.42 -1.67 16.00
C LEU A 172 20.08 -1.28 15.39
N ARG A 173 19.93 -0.01 15.06
CA ARG A 173 18.82 0.55 14.31
C ARG A 173 19.34 1.13 13.00
N ILE A 174 18.92 0.55 11.89
CA ILE A 174 19.43 0.86 10.55
C ILE A 174 18.33 1.53 9.74
N HIS A 175 18.59 2.75 9.29
CA HIS A 175 17.72 3.47 8.35
C HIS A 175 18.29 3.32 6.95
N TYR A 176 17.50 2.83 6.02
CA TYR A 176 17.96 2.53 4.65
C TYR A 176 16.92 2.89 3.60
N ALA A 177 17.38 3.22 2.39
CA ALA A 177 16.51 3.61 1.29
C ALA A 177 16.29 2.43 0.34
N SER A 178 15.11 1.82 0.38
CA SER A 178 14.76 0.68 -0.48
C SER A 178 13.39 0.89 -1.10
N LYS A 179 13.01 0.00 -2.04
CA LYS A 179 11.64 -0.02 -2.56
C LYS A 179 10.69 -0.49 -1.46
N HIS A 180 9.45 -0.01 -1.50
CA HIS A 180 8.41 -0.53 -0.61
C HIS A 180 8.24 -2.05 -0.84
N PRO A 181 8.16 -2.88 0.21
CA PRO A 181 7.81 -4.28 0.08
C PRO A 181 6.46 -4.47 -0.64
N ALA A 182 6.29 -5.57 -1.36
CA ALA A 182 5.01 -5.85 -2.00
C ALA A 182 3.93 -6.11 -0.94
N LEU A 183 2.78 -5.46 -1.11
CA LEU A 183 1.60 -5.64 -0.28
C LEU A 183 0.85 -6.89 -0.74
N VAL A 184 0.73 -7.87 0.14
CA VAL A 184 0.10 -9.18 -0.08
C VAL A 184 -1.31 -9.19 0.50
N TYR A 185 -1.44 -8.76 1.76
CA TYR A 185 -2.69 -8.75 2.54
C TYR A 185 -3.34 -7.37 2.54
N TYR A 186 -4.66 -7.33 2.71
CA TYR A 186 -5.43 -6.08 2.58
C TYR A 186 -5.22 -5.11 3.74
N ASP A 187 -4.78 -5.62 4.88
CA ASP A 187 -4.39 -4.88 6.07
C ASP A 187 -2.89 -4.55 6.11
N ASP A 188 -2.12 -4.92 5.09
CA ASP A 188 -0.71 -4.54 5.01
C ASP A 188 -0.56 -3.01 5.06
N GLU A 189 0.38 -2.58 5.89
CA GLU A 189 0.67 -1.17 6.10
C GLU A 189 1.52 -0.59 4.99
N ILE A 190 1.17 0.62 4.58
CA ILE A 190 1.95 1.43 3.67
C ILE A 190 2.81 2.38 4.50
N ASN A 191 4.09 2.42 4.17
CA ASN A 191 5.07 3.29 4.81
C ASN A 191 4.57 4.75 4.85
N GLU A 192 4.67 5.37 6.02
CA GLU A 192 4.14 6.71 6.30
C GLU A 192 4.77 7.83 5.47
N THR A 193 5.97 7.62 4.92
CA THR A 193 6.62 8.61 4.05
C THR A 193 6.03 8.65 2.64
N VAL A 194 5.19 7.66 2.29
CA VAL A 194 4.48 7.63 1.01
C VAL A 194 3.29 8.57 1.08
N ASP A 195 3.30 9.58 0.21
CA ASP A 195 2.16 10.47 0.05
C ASP A 195 0.95 9.71 -0.51
N ARG A 196 -0.18 9.82 0.19
CA ARG A 196 -1.42 9.11 -0.13
C ARG A 196 -1.96 9.51 -1.49
N ASP A 197 -2.05 10.81 -1.76
CA ASP A 197 -2.67 11.34 -2.96
C ASP A 197 -1.85 10.94 -4.19
N TYR A 198 -0.52 11.03 -4.09
CA TYR A 198 0.38 10.57 -5.14
C TYR A 198 0.24 9.07 -5.41
N LEU A 199 0.18 8.24 -4.36
CA LEU A 199 -0.01 6.80 -4.51
C LEU A 199 -1.36 6.46 -5.15
N VAL A 200 -2.44 7.10 -4.71
CA VAL A 200 -3.79 6.88 -5.24
C VAL A 200 -3.85 7.24 -6.72
N VAL A 201 -3.31 8.41 -7.11
CA VAL A 201 -3.28 8.84 -8.52
C VAL A 201 -2.43 7.88 -9.37
N ALA A 202 -1.25 7.48 -8.89
CA ALA A 202 -0.39 6.52 -9.59
C ALA A 202 -1.06 5.15 -9.76
N ALA A 203 -1.68 4.61 -8.72
CA ALA A 203 -2.39 3.35 -8.78
C ALA A 203 -3.62 3.41 -9.70
N THR A 204 -4.35 4.53 -9.68
CA THR A 204 -5.47 4.81 -10.59
C THR A 204 -4.99 4.80 -12.05
N TYR A 205 -3.88 5.47 -12.36
CA TYR A 205 -3.28 5.45 -13.69
C TYR A 205 -2.94 4.03 -14.17
N PHE A 206 -2.30 3.22 -13.34
CA PHE A 206 -1.97 1.83 -13.72
C PHE A 206 -3.21 0.95 -13.94
N ALA A 207 -4.26 1.13 -13.14
CA ALA A 207 -5.51 0.41 -13.34
C ALA A 207 -6.21 0.84 -14.65
N ALA A 208 -6.20 2.14 -14.96
CA ALA A 208 -6.73 2.67 -16.22
C ALA A 208 -5.96 2.11 -17.44
N ILE A 209 -4.62 2.03 -17.37
CA ILE A 209 -3.80 1.39 -18.41
C ILE A 209 -4.22 -0.07 -18.60
N TRP A 210 -4.31 -0.85 -17.53
CA TRP A 210 -4.70 -2.26 -17.61
C TRP A 210 -6.04 -2.42 -18.31
N ARG A 211 -7.02 -1.56 -17.96
CA ARG A 211 -8.35 -1.58 -18.58
C ARG A 211 -8.29 -1.22 -20.05
N ASN A 212 -7.55 -0.17 -20.40
CA ASN A 212 -7.39 0.27 -21.79
C ASN A 212 -6.78 -0.83 -22.68
N LEU A 213 -5.74 -1.51 -22.19
CA LEU A 213 -5.10 -2.63 -22.89
C LEU A 213 -6.05 -3.82 -23.12
N ARG A 214 -7.04 -4.02 -22.23
CA ARG A 214 -7.98 -5.14 -22.32
C ARG A 214 -9.23 -4.82 -23.15
N ALA A 215 -9.70 -3.58 -23.12
CA ALA A 215 -10.88 -3.15 -23.86
C ALA A 215 -10.58 -2.88 -25.34
N GLY A 216 -9.31 -2.64 -25.71
CA GLY A 216 -8.93 -2.19 -27.04
C GLY A 216 -9.29 -0.72 -27.28
N ASP A 217 -9.04 -0.24 -28.51
CA ASP A 217 -9.27 1.17 -28.90
C ASP A 217 -10.76 1.56 -29.01
N ASP A 218 -11.68 0.60 -28.85
CA ASP A 218 -13.12 0.81 -29.07
C ASP A 218 -13.80 1.61 -27.96
N GLU A 219 -13.20 1.69 -26.76
CA GLU A 219 -13.79 2.36 -25.59
C GLU A 219 -13.08 3.70 -25.29
N LYS A 220 -13.51 4.78 -25.97
CA LYS A 220 -12.98 6.15 -25.80
C LYS A 220 -12.88 6.62 -24.34
N ILE A 221 -13.78 6.15 -23.48
CA ILE A 221 -13.80 6.47 -22.04
C ILE A 221 -12.50 6.01 -21.37
N ASN A 222 -12.00 4.82 -21.68
CA ASN A 222 -10.79 4.29 -21.06
C ASN A 222 -9.56 5.09 -21.49
N LYS A 223 -9.49 5.49 -22.75
CA LYS A 223 -8.41 6.35 -23.27
C LYS A 223 -8.40 7.70 -22.55
N ASN A 224 -9.57 8.33 -22.41
CA ASN A 224 -9.70 9.59 -21.68
C ASN A 224 -9.26 9.45 -20.20
N MET A 225 -9.57 8.34 -19.54
CA MET A 225 -9.12 8.08 -18.17
C MET A 225 -7.59 8.00 -18.09
N VAL A 226 -6.94 7.28 -19.01
CA VAL A 226 -5.47 7.20 -19.07
C VAL A 226 -4.86 8.59 -19.27
N ASP A 227 -5.42 9.40 -20.16
CA ASP A 227 -4.92 10.75 -20.43
C ASP A 227 -5.11 11.69 -19.21
N ILE A 228 -6.27 11.65 -18.55
CA ILE A 228 -6.58 12.46 -17.36
C ILE A 228 -5.63 12.11 -16.21
N TYR A 229 -5.57 10.83 -15.85
CA TYR A 229 -4.75 10.39 -14.72
C TYR A 229 -3.26 10.41 -15.03
N GLY A 230 -2.86 10.27 -16.30
CA GLY A 230 -1.47 10.50 -16.72
C GLY A 230 -1.04 11.96 -16.53
N ALA A 231 -1.90 12.91 -16.90
CA ALA A 231 -1.63 14.34 -16.68
C ALA A 231 -1.63 14.69 -15.18
N GLU A 232 -2.51 14.10 -14.39
CA GLU A 232 -2.55 14.29 -12.94
C GLU A 232 -1.34 13.67 -12.24
N LEU A 233 -0.89 12.50 -12.68
CA LEU A 233 0.32 11.86 -12.19
C LEU A 233 1.56 12.73 -12.44
N ALA A 234 1.65 13.34 -13.62
CA ALA A 234 2.74 14.26 -13.93
C ALA A 234 2.75 15.49 -13.01
N ARG A 235 1.57 16.02 -12.62
CA ARG A 235 1.45 17.14 -11.68
C ARG A 235 1.83 16.73 -10.26
N THR A 236 1.26 15.64 -9.75
CA THR A 236 1.48 15.15 -8.38
C THR A 236 2.92 14.71 -8.16
N ARG A 237 3.57 14.12 -9.18
CA ARG A 237 5.00 13.78 -9.13
C ARG A 237 5.92 14.99 -8.89
N ALA A 238 5.53 16.16 -9.38
CA ALA A 238 6.32 17.38 -9.19
C ALA A 238 6.23 17.92 -7.76
N THR A 239 5.17 17.58 -7.02
CA THR A 239 4.86 18.14 -5.70
C THR A 239 5.11 17.16 -4.55
N HIS A 240 5.07 15.84 -4.78
CA HIS A 240 5.06 14.82 -3.72
C HIS A 240 6.20 13.80 -3.82
N GLN A 241 7.43 14.25 -4.09
CA GLN A 241 8.59 13.35 -4.09
C GLN A 241 8.87 12.78 -2.70
N SER A 242 9.25 11.50 -2.63
CA SER A 242 9.61 10.85 -1.37
C SER A 242 10.82 11.54 -0.73
N ILE A 243 10.69 11.89 0.55
CA ILE A 243 11.77 12.51 1.31
C ILE A 243 12.65 11.39 1.86
N LEU A 244 13.87 11.29 1.33
CA LEU A 244 14.89 10.38 1.85
C LEU A 244 15.78 11.09 2.84
N LEU A 245 16.19 10.38 3.89
CA LEU A 245 17.25 10.84 4.76
C LEU A 245 18.55 10.98 3.94
N ASN A 246 19.19 12.13 4.07
CA ASN A 246 20.56 12.28 3.58
C ASN A 246 21.42 11.22 4.25
N ARG A 247 22.31 10.61 3.47
CA ARG A 247 23.27 9.65 4.04
C ARG A 247 24.15 10.40 5.04
N ASP A 248 24.23 9.88 6.26
CA ASP A 248 25.08 10.46 7.29
C ASP A 248 26.53 10.54 6.75
N PRO A 249 27.24 11.65 7.01
CA PRO A 249 28.55 11.88 6.44
C PRO A 249 29.52 10.80 6.92
N VAL A 250 30.19 10.14 5.97
CA VAL A 250 31.26 9.19 6.30
C VAL A 250 32.46 10.00 6.75
N LEU A 251 32.64 10.11 8.08
CA LEU A 251 33.84 10.72 8.65
C LEU A 251 34.99 9.72 8.49
N SER A 252 35.78 9.86 7.42
CA SER A 252 37.05 9.13 7.29
C SER A 252 37.99 9.56 8.42
N ARG A 253 38.81 8.61 8.92
CA ARG A 253 39.78 8.85 10.00
C ARG A 253 40.51 10.20 9.83
N LEU A 254 40.38 11.07 10.83
CA LEU A 254 41.39 12.08 11.14
C LEU A 254 42.58 11.39 11.80
#